data_AF-A0A3D4NE01-F1
#
_entry.id   AF-A0A3D4NE01-F1
#
_cell.length_a   1.000
_cell.length_b   1.000
_cell.length_c   1.000
_cell.angle_alpha   90.00
_cell.angle_beta   90.00
_cell.angle_gamma   90.00
#
_symmetry.space_group_name_H-M   'P 1'
#
loop_
_entity.id
_entity.type
_entity.pdbx_description
1 polymer ?
#
loop_
_entity_poly.entity_id
_entity_poly.type
_entity_poly.pdbx_seq_one_letter_code
_entity_poly.pdbx_strand_id
1 'polypeptide(L)'
;MFEFITRWFKKSDPKVEVKKKSGGDAVRKYVKQRYINPARLKKDKRVTFTAEDIEKAMGLGNKYPLICGALDTNKFLEFARVELIRREGAAQGSTAKWTFKVK
;
A
#
# COMPACT_ATOMS: atom_id res chain seq x y z
N MET A 1 -18.21 47.53 -27.57
CA MET A 1 -19.34 46.62 -27.87
C MET A 1 -18.75 45.25 -28.10
N PHE A 2 -19.17 44.27 -27.31
CA PHE A 2 -18.67 42.89 -27.24
C PHE A 2 -18.98 42.09 -28.51
N GLU A 3 -18.07 41.20 -28.95
CA GLU A 3 -18.33 39.82 -29.43
C GLU A 3 -17.03 38.99 -29.26
N PHE A 4 -16.85 38.26 -28.15
CA PHE A 4 -17.11 36.83 -28.04
C PHE A 4 -16.22 35.91 -28.93
N ILE A 5 -14.91 35.87 -28.66
CA ILE A 5 -14.07 34.74 -29.09
C ILE A 5 -14.31 33.58 -28.13
N THR A 6 -15.06 32.62 -28.62
CA THR A 6 -15.42 31.38 -27.97
C THR A 6 -14.18 30.58 -27.54
N ARG A 7 -14.12 30.30 -26.24
CA ARG A 7 -13.99 28.94 -25.72
C ARG A 7 -12.71 28.20 -26.12
N TRP A 8 -11.59 28.60 -25.48
CA TRP A 8 -10.35 27.83 -25.40
C TRP A 8 -10.57 26.57 -24.54
N PHE A 9 -11.24 25.60 -25.15
CA PHE A 9 -11.48 24.26 -24.62
C PHE A 9 -10.22 23.43 -24.87
N LYS A 10 -9.39 23.23 -23.86
CA LYS A 10 -8.77 21.92 -23.67
C LYS A 10 -8.45 21.73 -22.19
N LYS A 11 -9.32 20.98 -21.51
CA LYS A 11 -9.05 20.38 -20.21
C LYS A 11 -7.65 19.77 -20.26
N SER A 12 -6.80 20.22 -19.36
CA SER A 12 -5.52 19.58 -19.06
C SER A 12 -5.84 18.19 -18.51
N ASP A 13 -5.63 17.15 -19.31
CA ASP A 13 -5.69 15.78 -18.81
C ASP A 13 -4.68 15.64 -17.65
N PRO A 14 -5.07 15.11 -16.48
CA PRO A 14 -4.12 14.89 -15.40
C PRO A 14 -3.09 13.89 -15.89
N LYS A 15 -1.81 14.31 -15.94
CA LYS A 15 -0.66 13.48 -16.28
C LYS A 15 -0.69 12.23 -15.40
N VAL A 16 -1.10 11.10 -15.97
CA VAL A 16 -0.89 9.78 -15.36
C VAL A 16 0.59 9.48 -15.49
N GLU A 17 1.38 9.95 -14.54
CA GLU A 17 2.78 9.57 -14.41
C GLU A 17 2.86 8.06 -14.23
N VAL A 18 3.38 7.38 -15.25
CA VAL A 18 3.72 5.95 -15.19
C VAL A 18 4.90 5.80 -14.22
N LYS A 19 4.58 5.68 -12.93
CA LYS A 19 5.54 5.53 -11.83
C LYS A 19 6.45 4.32 -12.08
N LYS A 20 7.77 4.56 -12.09
CA LYS A 20 8.82 3.51 -11.98
C LYS A 20 8.43 2.57 -10.83
N LYS A 21 8.24 1.26 -11.11
CA LYS A 21 7.84 0.27 -10.10
C LYS A 21 8.89 0.24 -8.99
N SER A 22 8.64 0.96 -7.89
CA SER A 22 9.51 0.93 -6.73
C SER A 22 9.34 -0.41 -6.00
N GLY A 23 10.41 -0.93 -5.40
CA GLY A 23 10.31 -2.18 -4.63
C GLY A 23 9.24 -2.10 -3.53
N GLY A 24 9.05 -0.93 -2.93
CA GLY A 24 8.00 -0.69 -1.94
C GLY A 24 6.58 -0.79 -2.53
N ASP A 25 6.36 -0.40 -3.79
CA ASP A 25 5.05 -0.57 -4.43
C ASP A 25 4.72 -2.05 -4.69
N ALA A 26 5.73 -2.87 -5.00
CA ALA A 26 5.58 -4.31 -5.13
C ALA A 26 5.13 -4.94 -3.80
N VAL A 27 5.78 -4.57 -2.68
CA VAL A 27 5.39 -5.04 -1.35
C VAL A 27 3.94 -4.66 -1.02
N ARG A 28 3.55 -3.39 -1.22
CA ARG A 28 2.18 -2.93 -0.95
C ARG A 28 1.15 -3.72 -1.76
N LYS A 29 1.42 -3.96 -3.05
CA LYS A 29 0.55 -4.73 -3.93
C LYS A 29 0.43 -6.18 -3.46
N TYR A 30 1.56 -6.80 -3.14
CA TYR A 30 1.61 -8.17 -2.64
C TYR A 30 0.77 -8.33 -1.37
N VAL A 31 1.01 -7.47 -0.36
CA VAL A 31 0.31 -7.56 0.92
C VAL A 31 -1.20 -7.36 0.77
N LYS A 32 -1.60 -6.38 -0.06
CA LYS A 32 -3.03 -6.17 -0.38
C LYS A 32 -3.66 -7.43 -0.99
N GLN A 33 -3.00 -8.04 -1.98
CA GLN A 33 -3.52 -9.19 -2.69
C GLN A 33 -3.55 -10.46 -1.83
N ARG A 34 -2.53 -10.68 -0.99
CA ARG A 34 -2.37 -11.93 -0.24
C ARG A 34 -3.09 -11.93 1.11
N TYR A 35 -3.16 -10.78 1.79
CA TYR A 35 -3.71 -10.71 3.14
C TYR A 35 -5.01 -9.91 3.21
N ILE A 36 -5.04 -8.71 2.61
CA ILE A 36 -6.19 -7.82 2.75
C ILE A 36 -7.38 -8.28 1.90
N ASN A 37 -7.17 -8.62 0.64
CA ASN A 37 -8.25 -9.04 -0.26
C ASN A 37 -8.95 -10.33 0.22
N PRO A 38 -8.24 -11.39 0.64
CA PRO A 38 -8.90 -12.58 1.16
C PRO A 38 -9.66 -12.31 2.46
N ALA A 39 -9.11 -11.48 3.35
CA ALA A 39 -9.81 -11.07 4.57
C ALA A 39 -11.10 -10.29 4.27
N ARG A 40 -11.08 -9.42 3.24
CA ARG A 40 -12.30 -8.75 2.74
C ARG A 40 -13.35 -9.75 2.28
N LEU A 41 -12.95 -10.72 1.47
CA LEU A 41 -13.86 -11.75 0.95
C LEU A 41 -14.46 -12.59 2.08
N LYS A 42 -13.67 -12.88 3.12
CA LYS A 42 -14.08 -13.63 4.30
C LYS A 42 -14.87 -12.79 5.32
N LYS A 43 -14.98 -11.48 5.12
CA LYS A 43 -15.53 -10.51 6.09
C LYS A 43 -14.78 -10.49 7.43
N ASP A 44 -13.49 -10.84 7.40
CA ASP A 44 -12.61 -10.74 8.56
C ASP A 44 -12.35 -9.26 8.88
N LYS A 45 -12.64 -8.86 10.11
CA LYS A 45 -12.48 -7.45 10.54
C LYS A 45 -11.01 -7.07 10.74
N ARG A 46 -10.13 -8.05 10.96
CA ARG A 46 -8.73 -7.84 11.33
C ARG A 46 -7.82 -8.81 10.58
N VAL A 47 -6.65 -8.31 10.22
CA VAL A 47 -5.61 -9.06 9.54
C VAL A 47 -4.29 -8.81 10.26
N THR A 48 -3.59 -9.89 10.57
CA THR A 48 -2.31 -9.84 11.26
C THR A 48 -1.28 -10.64 10.49
N PHE A 49 -0.11 -10.06 10.28
CA PHE A 49 1.04 -10.71 9.63
C PHE A 49 2.34 -10.08 10.09
N THR A 50 3.44 -10.80 9.87
CA THR A 50 4.80 -10.34 10.20
C THR A 50 5.60 -9.96 8.95
N ALA A 51 6.70 -9.23 9.15
CA ALA A 51 7.64 -8.92 8.09
C ALA A 51 8.33 -10.19 7.57
N GLU A 52 8.58 -11.17 8.46
CA GLU A 52 9.12 -12.47 8.11
C GLU A 52 8.23 -13.24 7.12
N ASP A 53 6.91 -13.28 7.36
CA ASP A 53 5.96 -13.94 6.46
C ASP A 53 6.01 -13.35 5.06
N ILE A 54 6.13 -12.02 4.99
CA ILE A 54 6.18 -11.27 3.74
C ILE A 54 7.52 -11.48 3.02
N GLU A 55 8.62 -11.45 3.77
CA GLU A 55 9.96 -11.67 3.24
C GLU A 55 10.09 -13.08 2.64
N LYS A 56 9.70 -14.10 3.40
CA LYS A 56 9.70 -15.51 2.96
C LYS A 56 8.87 -15.72 1.71
N ALA A 57 7.72 -15.04 1.63
CA ALA A 57 6.81 -15.25 0.51
C ALA A 57 7.16 -14.47 -0.75
N MET A 58 7.92 -13.36 -0.65
CA MET A 58 8.42 -12.61 -1.81
C MET A 58 9.89 -12.92 -2.16
N GLY A 59 10.64 -13.57 -1.27
CA GLY A 59 12.06 -13.91 -1.48
C GLY A 59 12.94 -12.67 -1.66
N LEU A 60 12.77 -11.64 -0.82
CA LEU A 60 13.47 -10.36 -1.00
C LEU A 60 14.93 -10.37 -0.53
N GLY A 61 15.37 -11.42 0.16
CA GLY A 61 16.75 -11.58 0.64
C GLY A 61 17.02 -10.69 1.85
N ASN A 62 16.21 -10.84 2.90
CA ASN A 62 16.32 -10.10 4.17
C ASN A 62 16.19 -8.57 4.06
N LYS A 63 15.47 -8.07 3.05
CA LYS A 63 15.20 -6.63 2.87
C LYS A 63 14.05 -6.14 3.78
N TYR A 64 14.14 -6.41 5.08
CA TYR A 64 13.15 -5.98 6.06
C TYR A 64 12.92 -4.46 6.07
N PRO A 65 13.94 -3.59 5.94
CA PRO A 65 13.70 -2.15 5.93
C PRO A 65 12.81 -1.68 4.77
N LEU A 66 12.90 -2.35 3.62
CA LEU A 66 12.05 -2.08 2.47
C LEU A 66 10.60 -2.49 2.75
N ILE A 67 10.39 -3.64 3.40
CA ILE A 67 9.06 -4.13 3.78
C ILE A 67 8.43 -3.20 4.82
N CYS A 68 9.14 -2.93 5.91
CA CYS A 68 8.66 -2.07 6.99
C CYS A 68 8.35 -0.66 6.49
N GLY A 69 9.27 -0.03 5.74
CA GLY A 69 9.04 1.28 5.13
C GLY A 69 7.89 1.31 4.12
N ALA A 70 7.62 0.20 3.43
CA ALA A 70 6.47 0.13 2.53
C ALA A 70 5.14 0.07 3.28
N LEU A 71 5.09 -0.59 4.44
CA LEU A 71 3.88 -0.83 5.21
C LEU A 71 3.56 0.25 6.26
N ASP A 72 4.59 0.85 6.86
CA ASP A 72 4.46 1.89 7.88
C ASP A 72 4.03 3.26 7.31
N THR A 73 3.67 3.35 6.03
CA THR A 73 3.34 4.61 5.36
C THR A 73 1.84 4.76 5.10
N ASN A 74 1.34 6.01 5.21
CA ASN A 74 -0.07 6.35 4.92
C ASN A 74 -0.51 5.90 3.52
N LYS A 75 0.39 5.97 2.54
CA LYS A 75 0.14 5.47 1.17
C LYS A 75 -0.31 4.00 1.16
N PHE A 76 0.17 3.15 2.07
CA PHE A 76 -0.28 1.76 2.15
C PHE A 76 -1.68 1.66 2.77
N LEU A 77 -1.93 2.39 3.85
CA LEU A 77 -3.24 2.46 4.51
C LEU A 77 -4.35 2.87 3.54
N GLU A 78 -4.10 3.91 2.75
CA GLU A 78 -5.02 4.39 1.71
C GLU A 78 -5.17 3.39 0.56
N PHE A 79 -4.05 2.88 0.04
CA PHE A 79 -4.06 1.95 -1.09
C PHE A 79 -4.77 0.63 -0.77
N ALA A 80 -4.56 0.08 0.43
CA ALA A 80 -5.21 -1.13 0.89
C ALA A 80 -6.59 -0.85 1.52
N ARG A 81 -6.92 0.41 1.80
CA ARG A 81 -8.11 0.85 2.56
C ARG A 81 -8.21 0.14 3.91
N VAL A 82 -7.15 0.24 4.70
CA VAL A 82 -7.05 -0.40 6.02
C VAL A 82 -6.60 0.63 7.06
N GLU A 83 -6.87 0.33 8.32
CA GLU A 83 -6.38 1.11 9.46
C GLU A 83 -5.37 0.29 10.25
N LEU A 84 -4.23 0.89 10.60
CA LEU A 84 -3.29 0.27 11.53
C LEU A 84 -3.89 0.30 12.94
N ILE A 85 -4.13 -0.87 13.51
CA ILE A 85 -4.62 -1.01 14.89
C ILE A 85 -3.44 -1.14 15.85
N ARG A 86 -2.45 -1.95 15.47
CA ARG A 86 -1.31 -2.24 16.33
C ARG A 86 -0.09 -2.58 15.50
N ARG A 87 1.06 -2.07 15.94
CA ARG A 87 2.39 -2.42 15.43
C ARG A 87 3.23 -2.91 16.60
N GLU A 88 3.90 -4.04 16.43
CA GLU A 88 4.71 -4.68 17.47
C GLU A 88 6.04 -5.18 16.89
N GLY A 89 6.99 -5.47 17.76
CA GLY A 89 8.29 -6.04 17.37
C GLY A 89 9.30 -4.99 16.90
N ALA A 90 10.35 -5.46 16.24
CA ALA A 90 11.48 -4.63 15.83
C ALA A 90 11.05 -3.47 14.92
N ALA A 91 11.75 -2.34 15.02
CA ALA A 91 11.51 -1.19 14.14
C ALA A 91 11.72 -1.57 12.66
N GLN A 92 12.79 -2.28 12.33
CA GLN A 92 13.12 -2.68 10.96
C GLN A 92 13.67 -4.11 10.94
N GLY A 93 12.85 -5.10 11.26
CA GLY A 93 13.29 -6.51 11.36
C GLY A 93 12.18 -7.52 11.09
N SER A 94 12.54 -8.80 11.08
CA SER A 94 11.64 -9.93 10.80
C SER A 94 10.46 -10.01 11.76
N THR A 95 10.68 -9.67 13.02
CA THR A 95 9.67 -9.71 14.09
C THR A 95 8.67 -8.55 14.04
N ALA A 96 8.83 -7.60 13.11
CA ALA A 96 7.85 -6.53 12.92
C ALA A 96 6.50 -7.12 12.54
N LYS A 97 5.48 -6.84 13.35
CA LYS A 97 4.14 -7.39 13.24
C LYS A 97 3.14 -6.27 13.15
N TRP A 98 2.24 -6.36 12.18
CA TRP A 98 1.15 -5.41 12.01
C TRP A 98 -0.19 -6.10 12.20
N THR A 99 -1.09 -5.43 12.88
CA THR A 99 -2.51 -5.77 12.91
C THR A 99 -3.28 -4.63 12.26
N PHE A 100 -3.88 -4.92 11.11
CA PHE A 100 -4.70 -4.00 10.36
C PHE A 100 -6.18 -4.33 10.52
N LYS A 101 -7.02 -3.29 10.61
CA LYS A 101 -8.46 -3.42 10.48
C LYS A 101 -8.84 -3.19 9.03
N VAL A 102 -9.61 -4.13 8.48
CA VAL A 102 -10.09 -4.07 7.10
C VAL A 102 -11.38 -3.26 7.07
N LYS A 103 -11.41 -2.23 6.22
CA LYS A 103 -12.64 -1.49 5.87
C LYS A 103 -13.37 -2.15 4.71
#